data_AF-A0A3M1QPN6-F1
#
_entry.id   AF-A0A3M1QPN6-F1
#
_cell.length_a   1.000
_cell.length_b   1.000
_cell.length_c   1.000
_cell.angle_alpha   90.00
_cell.angle_beta   90.00
_cell.angle_gamma   90.00
#
_symmetry.space_group_name_H-M   'P 1'
#
loop_
_entity.id
_entity.type
_entity.pdbx_description
1 polymer ?
#
loop_
_entity_poly.entity_id
_entity_poly.type
_entity_poly.pdbx_seq_one_letter_code
_entity_poly.pdbx_strand_id
1 'polypeptide(L)'
;MSIPNQITLGRLVLAIGFFVLLSFFSAGRIAETHWVLSAAFWVFLVAALGDVLDGWLARRLNQVTTFGRVVDPVVDKVMICGAFIFFCSSNFVDPATQRNISGVAPWMAT
;
A
#
# COMPACT_ATOMS: atom_id res chain seq x y z
N MET A 1 -20.76 -3.15 16.24
CA MET A 1 -19.86 -2.52 15.26
C MET A 1 -20.35 -2.89 13.88
N SER A 2 -20.53 -1.92 12.99
CA SER A 2 -21.06 -2.14 11.63
C SER A 2 -20.06 -2.96 10.82
N ILE A 3 -20.51 -4.03 10.12
CA ILE A 3 -19.68 -4.88 9.24
C ILE A 3 -18.79 -4.06 8.30
N PRO A 4 -19.27 -2.97 7.65
CA PRO A 4 -18.44 -2.14 6.77
C PRO A 4 -17.26 -1.47 7.48
N ASN A 5 -17.39 -1.18 8.78
CA ASN A 5 -16.35 -0.50 9.55
C ASN A 5 -15.21 -1.45 9.96
N GLN A 6 -15.48 -2.76 10.03
CA GLN A 6 -14.45 -3.76 10.30
C GLN A 6 -13.54 -3.96 9.08
N ILE A 7 -14.07 -3.80 7.88
CA ILE A 7 -13.30 -4.04 6.67
C ILE A 7 -12.50 -2.80 6.24
N THR A 8 -13.03 -1.59 6.43
CA THR A 8 -12.22 -0.36 6.34
C THR A 8 -11.08 -0.35 7.36
N LEU A 9 -11.32 -0.85 8.59
CA LEU A 9 -10.27 -1.04 9.58
C LEU A 9 -9.25 -2.10 9.13
N GLY A 10 -9.72 -3.20 8.53
CA GLY A 10 -8.86 -4.22 7.92
C GLY A 10 -7.95 -3.65 6.84
N ARG A 11 -8.48 -2.77 5.96
CA ARG A 11 -7.69 -2.09 4.93
C ARG A 11 -6.66 -1.15 5.53
N LEU A 12 -7.00 -0.43 6.60
CA LEU A 12 -6.04 0.42 7.29
C LEU A 12 -4.88 -0.40 7.86
N VAL A 13 -5.17 -1.56 8.46
CA VAL A 13 -4.15 -2.47 8.97
C VAL A 13 -3.27 -3.03 7.83
N LEU A 14 -3.87 -3.41 6.70
CA LEU A 14 -3.14 -3.86 5.51
C LEU A 14 -2.24 -2.76 4.93
N ALA A 15 -2.74 -1.52 4.87
CA ALA A 15 -1.96 -0.37 4.42
C ALA A 15 -0.77 -0.08 5.34
N ILE A 16 -0.96 -0.16 6.66
CA ILE A 16 0.15 -0.06 7.63
C ILE A 16 1.13 -1.21 7.42
N GLY A 17 0.65 -2.45 7.27
CA GLY A 17 1.47 -3.61 6.99
C GLY A 17 2.31 -3.45 5.73
N PHE A 18 1.72 -2.91 4.66
CA PHE A 18 2.40 -2.59 3.41
C PHE A 18 3.57 -1.61 3.61
N PHE A 19 3.37 -0.52 4.35
CA PHE A 19 4.44 0.43 4.66
C PHE A 19 5.54 -0.17 5.54
N VAL A 20 5.15 -1.00 6.51
CA VAL A 20 6.10 -1.71 7.38
C VAL A 20 6.96 -2.67 6.55
N LEU A 21 6.34 -3.44 5.65
CA LEU A 21 7.05 -4.32 4.70
C LEU A 21 8.04 -3.51 3.86
N LEU A 22 7.60 -2.41 3.24
CA LEU A 22 8.49 -1.56 2.44
C LEU A 22 9.65 -0.96 3.26
N SER A 23 9.45 -0.67 4.55
CA SER A 23 10.52 -0.19 5.43
C SER A 23 11.60 -1.24 5.72
N PHE A 24 11.31 -2.54 5.56
CA PHE A 24 12.30 -3.60 5.69
C PHE A 24 13.06 -3.88 4.38
N PHE A 25 12.60 -3.33 3.26
CA PHE A 25 13.32 -3.44 2.00
C PHE A 25 14.55 -2.53 2.00
N SER A 26 15.67 -3.06 1.50
CA SER A 26 16.91 -2.29 1.31
C SER A 26 17.67 -2.80 0.08
N ALA A 27 18.01 -1.88 -0.82
CA ALA A 27 18.76 -2.12 -2.05
C ALA A 27 20.18 -2.66 -1.79
N GLY A 28 20.76 -2.38 -0.61
CA GLY A 28 22.04 -2.97 -0.22
C GLY A 28 21.99 -4.48 0.06
N ARG A 29 20.80 -5.05 0.26
CA ARG A 29 20.58 -6.47 0.59
C ARG A 29 19.57 -7.15 -0.33
N ILE A 30 19.50 -6.75 -1.61
CA ILE A 30 18.49 -7.23 -2.59
C ILE A 30 18.33 -8.76 -2.59
N ALA A 31 19.45 -9.51 -2.48
CA ALA A 31 19.40 -10.98 -2.46
C ALA A 31 18.57 -11.55 -1.31
N GLU A 32 18.53 -10.86 -0.16
CA GLU A 32 17.78 -11.30 1.03
C GLU A 32 16.45 -10.58 1.20
N THR A 33 16.25 -9.42 0.58
CA THR A 33 15.04 -8.61 0.72
C THR A 33 14.11 -8.69 -0.50
N HIS A 34 14.44 -9.44 -1.56
CA HIS A 34 13.57 -9.56 -2.74
C HIS A 34 12.16 -10.06 -2.39
N TRP A 35 12.04 -10.99 -1.43
CA TRP A 35 10.76 -11.56 -1.02
C TRP A 35 9.84 -10.51 -0.36
N VAL A 36 10.44 -9.47 0.25
CA VAL A 36 9.71 -8.36 0.89
C VAL A 36 8.94 -7.55 -0.14
N LEU A 37 9.52 -7.30 -1.31
CA LEU A 37 8.85 -6.64 -2.44
C LEU A 37 7.68 -7.47 -2.96
N SER A 38 7.89 -8.78 -3.15
CA SER A 38 6.83 -9.70 -3.57
C SER A 38 5.68 -9.75 -2.55
N ALA A 39 6.01 -9.80 -1.25
CA ALA A 39 5.02 -9.77 -0.18
C ALA A 39 4.26 -8.43 -0.13
N ALA A 40 4.97 -7.30 -0.25
CA ALA A 40 4.36 -5.97 -0.31
C ALA A 40 3.40 -5.83 -1.50
N PHE A 41 3.76 -6.37 -2.67
CA PHE A 41 2.88 -6.41 -3.83
C PHE A 41 1.59 -7.20 -3.56
N TRP A 42 1.69 -8.39 -2.96
CA TRP A 42 0.51 -9.18 -2.61
C TRP A 42 -0.37 -8.49 -1.57
N VAL A 43 0.21 -7.86 -0.55
CA VAL A 43 -0.54 -7.10 0.45
C VAL A 43 -1.26 -5.92 -0.20
N PHE A 44 -0.58 -5.18 -1.08
CA PHE A 44 -1.17 -4.09 -1.84
C PHE A 44 -2.33 -4.57 -2.71
N LEU A 45 -2.15 -5.69 -3.42
CA LEU A 45 -3.18 -6.27 -4.27
C LEU A 45 -4.41 -6.69 -3.46
N VAL A 46 -4.21 -7.35 -2.31
CA VAL A 46 -5.32 -7.76 -1.43
C VAL A 46 -6.03 -6.54 -0.84
N ALA A 47 -5.29 -5.51 -0.44
CA ALA A 47 -5.86 -4.26 0.06
C ALA A 47 -6.71 -3.54 -1.00
N ALA A 48 -6.24 -3.51 -2.25
CA ALA A 48 -6.97 -2.93 -3.38
C ALA A 48 -8.21 -3.76 -3.76
N LEU A 49 -8.10 -5.09 -3.74
CA LEU A 49 -9.25 -5.97 -4.01
C LEU A 49 -10.29 -5.96 -2.89
N GLY A 50 -9.87 -5.74 -1.64
CA GLY A 50 -10.76 -5.59 -0.49
C GLY A 50 -11.76 -4.45 -0.69
N ASP A 51 -11.32 -3.31 -1.25
CA ASP A 51 -12.16 -2.14 -1.52
C ASP A 51 -13.36 -2.47 -2.43
N VAL A 52 -13.12 -3.27 -3.47
CA VAL A 52 -14.16 -3.68 -4.42
C VAL A 52 -15.14 -4.66 -3.78
N LEU A 53 -14.62 -5.59 -2.98
CA LEU A 53 -15.44 -6.60 -2.29
C LEU A 53 -16.36 -5.96 -1.24
N ASP A 54 -15.84 -4.97 -0.51
CA ASP A 54 -16.57 -4.25 0.54
C ASP A 54 -17.63 -3.34 -0.04
N GLY A 55 -17.30 -2.62 -1.10
CA GLY A 55 -18.26 -1.83 -1.86
C GLY A 55 -19.36 -2.69 -2.48
N TRP A 56 -19.06 -3.94 -2.87
CA TRP A 56 -20.06 -4.88 -3.36
C TRP A 56 -20.95 -5.43 -2.24
N LEU A 57 -20.36 -5.82 -1.11
CA LEU A 57 -21.08 -6.38 0.03
C LEU A 57 -21.95 -5.33 0.75
N ALA A 58 -21.45 -4.10 0.91
CA ALA A 58 -22.18 -2.98 1.51
C ALA A 58 -23.41 -2.59 0.69
N ARG A 59 -23.33 -2.65 -0.65
CA ARG A 59 -24.47 -2.46 -1.55
C ARG A 59 -25.51 -3.58 -1.41
N ARG A 60 -25.06 -4.82 -1.22
CA ARG A 60 -25.95 -5.98 -1.06
C ARG A 60 -26.65 -6.02 0.30
N LEU A 61 -26.01 -5.52 1.34
CA LEU A 61 -26.54 -5.46 2.71
C LEU A 61 -27.26 -4.15 3.03
N ASN A 62 -27.32 -3.20 2.09
CA ASN A 62 -27.91 -1.86 2.24
C ASN A 62 -27.38 -1.09 3.47
N GLN A 63 -26.17 -1.45 3.93
CA GLN A 63 -25.48 -0.83 5.06
C GLN A 63 -24.31 -0.01 4.55
N VAL A 64 -24.62 1.06 3.84
CA VAL A 64 -23.59 1.98 3.36
C VAL A 64 -23.34 3.03 4.44
N THR A 65 -22.16 2.99 5.07
CA THR A 65 -21.78 4.01 6.06
C THR A 65 -21.17 5.21 5.35
N THR A 66 -21.54 6.42 5.76
CA THR A 66 -20.99 7.68 5.21
C THR A 66 -19.50 7.80 5.46
N PHE A 67 -19.00 7.19 6.53
CA PHE A 67 -17.59 7.17 6.91
C PHE A 67 -16.74 6.35 5.93
N GLY A 68 -17.15 5.11 5.61
CA GLY A 68 -16.42 4.26 4.66
C GLY A 68 -16.29 4.92 3.29
N ARG A 69 -17.39 5.52 2.79
CA ARG A 69 -17.40 6.22 1.49
C ARG A 69 -16.39 7.36 1.37
N VAL A 70 -16.04 8.02 2.47
CA VAL A 70 -15.03 9.10 2.49
C VAL A 70 -13.63 8.54 2.70
N VAL A 71 -13.48 7.53 3.56
CA VAL A 71 -12.18 6.92 3.89
C VAL A 71 -11.63 6.06 2.73
N ASP A 72 -12.49 5.45 1.91
CA ASP A 72 -12.14 4.66 0.73
C ASP A 72 -11.19 5.39 -0.24
N PRO A 73 -11.60 6.51 -0.86
CA PRO A 73 -10.74 7.24 -1.79
C PRO A 73 -9.54 7.90 -1.11
N VAL A 74 -9.59 8.14 0.20
CA VAL A 74 -8.47 8.72 0.95
C VAL A 74 -7.37 7.69 1.15
N VAL A 75 -7.70 6.49 1.63
CA VAL A 75 -6.71 5.42 1.86
C VAL A 75 -6.07 5.01 0.55
N ASP A 76 -6.84 4.93 -0.54
CA ASP A 76 -6.31 4.57 -1.86
C ASP A 76 -5.24 5.57 -2.33
N LYS A 77 -5.53 6.88 -2.24
CA LYS A 77 -4.55 7.93 -2.54
C LYS A 77 -3.32 7.88 -1.64
N VAL A 78 -3.51 7.67 -0.34
CA VAL A 78 -2.39 7.57 0.61
C VAL A 78 -1.50 6.36 0.28
N MET A 79 -2.11 5.24 -0.08
CA MET A 79 -1.38 4.01 -0.37
C MET A 79 -0.57 4.14 -1.67
N ILE A 80 -1.17 4.70 -2.72
CA ILE A 80 -0.49 4.97 -3.99
C ILE A 80 0.62 6.01 -3.80
N CYS A 81 0.31 7.21 -3.26
CA CYS A 81 1.32 8.25 -3.06
C CYS A 81 2.45 7.79 -2.13
N GLY A 82 2.11 7.07 -1.06
CA GLY A 82 3.08 6.51 -0.13
C GLY A 82 3.99 5.47 -0.78
N ALA A 83 3.46 4.61 -1.66
CA ALA A 83 4.28 3.67 -2.43
C ALA A 83 5.31 4.39 -3.31
N PHE A 84 4.89 5.46 -4.01
CA PHE A 84 5.81 6.29 -4.81
C PHE A 84 6.90 6.96 -3.96
N ILE A 85 6.53 7.51 -2.79
CA ILE A 85 7.50 8.10 -1.86
C ILE A 85 8.53 7.06 -1.40
N PHE A 86 8.09 5.85 -1.05
CA PHE A 86 8.99 4.77 -0.67
C PHE A 86 9.91 4.35 -1.81
N PHE A 87 9.43 4.30 -3.06
CA PHE A 87 10.27 4.01 -4.23
C PHE A 87 11.31 5.10 -4.55
N CYS A 88 11.07 6.34 -4.13
CA CYS A 88 12.06 7.42 -4.16
C CYS A 88 12.98 7.44 -2.94
N SER A 89 12.73 6.62 -1.92
CA SER A 89 13.52 6.58 -0.69
C SER A 89 14.93 6.02 -0.94
N SER A 90 15.88 6.42 -0.09
CA SER A 90 17.26 5.92 -0.09
C SER A 90 17.35 4.40 0.05
N ASN A 91 16.30 3.74 0.56
CA ASN A 91 16.19 2.29 0.61
C ASN A 91 16.21 1.63 -0.77
N PHE A 92 15.86 2.33 -1.84
CA PHE A 92 15.90 1.83 -3.22
C PHE A 92 17.13 2.32 -4.00
N VAL A 93 18.07 3.01 -3.34
CA VAL A 93 19.33 3.42 -3.96
C VAL A 93 20.37 2.34 -3.70
N ASP A 94 20.87 1.71 -4.76
CA ASP A 94 21.96 0.75 -4.65
C ASP A 94 23.23 1.49 -4.16
N PRO A 95 23.79 1.14 -2.98
CA PRO A 95 24.94 1.83 -2.42
C PRO A 95 26.19 1.70 -3.30
N ALA A 96 26.33 0.62 -4.08
CA ALA A 96 27.48 0.40 -4.95
C ALA A 96 27.44 1.24 -6.22
N THR A 97 26.26 1.39 -6.83
CA THR A 97 26.09 2.06 -8.12
C THR A 97 25.54 3.49 -7.99
N GLN A 98 25.05 3.88 -6.80
CA GLN A 98 24.34 5.14 -6.53
C GLN A 98 23.15 5.38 -7.47
N ARG A 99 22.59 4.31 -8.04
CA ARG A 99 21.43 4.34 -8.94
C ARG A 99 20.20 3.86 -8.21
N ASN A 100 19.06 4.49 -8.51
CA ASN A 100 17.78 4.06 -7.97
C ASN A 100 17.29 2.83 -8.75
N ILE A 101 17.15 1.69 -8.08
CA ILE A 101 16.69 0.43 -8.70
C ILE A 101 15.19 0.40 -8.96
N SER A 102 14.41 1.29 -8.32
CA SER A 102 12.97 1.39 -8.56
C SER A 102 12.62 1.98 -9.92
N GLY A 103 13.56 2.67 -10.57
CA GLY A 103 13.31 3.44 -11.80
C GLY A 103 12.46 4.70 -11.59
N VAL A 104 12.02 4.98 -10.36
CA VAL A 104 11.25 6.18 -10.02
C VAL A 104 12.24 7.29 -9.66
N ALA A 105 12.23 8.35 -10.45
CA ALA A 105 13.04 9.53 -10.18
C ALA A 105 12.31 10.50 -9.24
N PRO A 106 13.03 11.32 -8.44
CA PRO A 106 12.42 12.24 -7.49
C PRO A 106 11.36 13.18 -8.10
N TRP A 107 11.56 13.60 -9.36
CA TRP A 107 10.65 14.47 -10.10
C TRP A 107 9.35 13.78 -10.55
N MET A 108 9.26 12.45 -10.47
CA MET A 108 8.05 11.69 -10.78
C MET A 108 7.09 11.60 -9.59
N ALA A 109 7.57 11.94 -8.38
CA ALA A 109 6.82 11.88 -7.14
C ALA A 109 6.44 13.26 -6.58
N THR A 110 6.81 14.35 -7.26
CA THR A 110 6.45 15.76 -6.96
C THR A 110 5.34 16.24 -7.87
#